data_AF-A0A4U9I1E7-F1
#
_entry.id   AF-A0A4U9I1E7-F1
#
_cell.length_a   1.000
_cell.length_b   1.000
_cell.length_c   1.000
_cell.angle_alpha   90.00
_cell.angle_beta   90.00
_cell.angle_gamma   90.00
#
_symmetry.space_group_name_H-M   'P 1'
#
loop_
_entity.id
_entity.type
_entity.pdbx_description
1 polymer ?
#
loop_
_entity_poly.entity_id
_entity_poly.type
_entity_poly.pdbx_seq_one_letter_code
_entity_poly.pdbx_strand_id
1 'polypeptide(L)' 'MALNLFSNLPLAGVRLDAEIVDQLLSAPGIKIERILSTGQASPPGFWYCQAENEWVVVLRGSAGGEIRSGR' A
#
# COMPACT_ATOMS: atom_id res chain seq x y z
N MET A 1 18.22 15.22 -5.68
CA MET A 1 17.36 14.52 -6.67
C MET A 1 16.04 14.22 -5.99
N ALA A 2 14.90 14.51 -6.62
CA ALA A 2 13.58 14.21 -6.05
C ALA A 2 13.19 12.74 -6.34
N LEU A 3 12.51 12.10 -5.39
CA LEU A 3 11.97 10.75 -5.57
C LEU A 3 10.79 10.77 -6.56
N ASN A 4 10.75 9.82 -7.49
CA ASN A 4 9.61 9.59 -8.37
C ASN A 4 8.86 8.32 -7.98
N LEU A 5 7.62 8.46 -7.52
CA LEU A 5 6.78 7.35 -7.06
C LEU A 5 6.41 6.37 -8.19
N PHE A 6 6.47 6.81 -9.44
CA PHE A 6 6.16 6.01 -10.64
C PHE A 6 7.39 5.38 -11.30
N SER A 7 8.56 5.41 -10.63
CA SER A 7 9.75 4.70 -11.11
C SER A 7 9.67 3.20 -10.76
N ASN A 8 10.31 2.36 -11.58
CA ASN A 8 10.40 0.89 -11.40
C ASN A 8 9.03 0.17 -11.35
N LEU A 9 8.08 0.62 -12.16
CA LEU A 9 6.81 -0.10 -12.33
C LEU A 9 7.03 -1.37 -13.17
N PRO A 10 6.28 -2.47 -12.90
CA PRO A 10 6.30 -3.64 -13.76
C PRO A 10 5.78 -3.29 -15.17
N LEU A 11 6.13 -4.12 -16.15
CA LEU A 11 5.61 -3.99 -17.50
C LEU A 11 4.08 -4.11 -17.50
N ALA A 12 3.43 -3.38 -18.40
CA ALA A 12 1.98 -3.36 -18.49
C ALA A 12 1.41 -4.78 -18.67
N GLY A 13 0.41 -5.12 -17.85
CA GLY A 13 -0.24 -6.44 -17.86
C GLY A 13 0.45 -7.52 -17.02
N VAL A 14 1.65 -7.26 -16.48
CA VAL A 14 2.31 -8.19 -15.55
C VAL A 14 1.69 -8.09 -14.17
N ARG A 15 1.25 -9.23 -13.62
CA ARG A 15 0.85 -9.37 -12.22
C ARG A 15 1.99 -9.93 -11.40
N LEU A 16 2.22 -9.32 -10.25
CA LEU A 16 3.14 -9.81 -9.22
C LEU A 16 2.40 -10.79 -8.31
N ASP A 17 3.13 -11.74 -7.74
CA ASP A 17 2.57 -12.70 -6.79
C ASP A 17 2.21 -12.05 -5.45
N ALA A 18 2.93 -10.99 -5.07
CA ALA A 18 2.71 -10.22 -3.86
C ALA A 18 2.82 -8.71 -4.14
N GLU A 19 2.25 -7.91 -3.24
CA GLU A 19 2.48 -6.47 -3.24
C GLU A 19 3.94 -6.16 -2.91
N ILE A 20 4.45 -5.07 -3.49
CA ILE A 20 5.75 -4.51 -3.10
C ILE A 20 5.50 -3.33 -2.19
N VAL A 21 6.08 -3.35 -0.99
CA VAL A 21 6.00 -2.27 -0.02
C VAL A 21 7.40 -1.70 0.20
N ASP A 22 7.61 -0.49 -0.30
CA ASP A 22 8.87 0.23 -0.14
C ASP A 22 8.75 1.26 0.99
N GLN A 23 9.62 1.16 1.99
CA GLN A 23 9.73 2.19 3.03
C GLN A 23 10.49 3.41 2.46
N LEU A 24 9.81 4.54 2.34
CA LEU A 24 10.40 5.79 1.82
C LEU A 24 10.98 6.66 2.95
N LEU A 25 10.31 6.66 4.11
CA LEU A 25 10.74 7.38 5.30
C LEU A 25 10.36 6.58 6.54
N SER A 26 11.27 6.52 7.50
CA SER A 26 10.98 6.09 8.86
C SER A 26 11.59 7.10 9.83
N ALA A 27 10.76 7.65 10.70
CA ALA A 27 11.13 8.62 11.72
C ALA A 27 10.23 8.44 12.96
N PRO A 28 10.57 9.01 14.12
CA PRO A 28 9.74 8.89 15.31
C PRO A 28 8.30 9.36 15.05
N GLY A 29 7.33 8.46 15.21
CA GLY A 29 5.91 8.73 15.06
C GLY A 29 5.39 8.82 13.61
N ILE A 30 6.23 8.59 12.59
CA ILE A 30 5.78 8.59 11.19
C ILE A 30 6.53 7.57 10.35
N LYS A 31 5.77 6.84 9.53
CA LYS A 31 6.26 5.94 8.49
C LYS A 31 5.59 6.31 7.18
N ILE A 32 6.37 6.47 6.11
CA ILE A 32 5.85 6.70 4.76
C ILE A 32 6.27 5.52 3.90
N GLU A 33 5.29 4.84 3.33
CA GLU A 33 5.47 3.68 2.47
C GLU A 33 4.87 3.93 1.09
N ARG A 34 5.52 3.38 0.06
CA ARG A 34 4.95 3.22 -1.28
C ARG A 34 4.52 1.78 -1.43
N ILE A 35 3.24 1.58 -1.77
CA ILE A 35 2.67 0.26 -2.02
C ILE A 35 2.41 0.14 -3.53
N LEU A 36 2.93 -0.92 -4.14
CA LEU A 36 2.67 -1.28 -5.52
C LEU A 36 1.89 -2.59 -5.57
N SER A 37 0.64 -2.47 -5.98
CA SER A 37 -0.28 -3.59 -6.20
C SER A 37 -0.57 -3.73 -7.70
N THR A 38 -0.66 -4.97 -8.17
CA THR A 38 -1.08 -5.36 -9.52
C THR A 38 -2.40 -6.15 -9.50
N GLY A 39 -3.21 -5.94 -8.46
CA GLY A 39 -4.53 -6.54 -8.28
C GLY A 39 -4.62 -7.61 -7.18
N GLN A 40 -3.66 -7.63 -6.26
CA GLN A 40 -3.77 -8.37 -5.02
C GLN A 40 -4.92 -7.82 -4.15
N ALA A 41 -5.40 -8.65 -3.24
CA ALA A 41 -6.38 -8.29 -2.23
C ALA A 41 -6.06 -9.05 -0.94
N SER A 42 -6.48 -8.52 0.20
CA SER A 42 -6.34 -9.22 1.47
C SER A 42 -7.08 -10.57 1.44
N PRO A 43 -6.53 -11.63 2.08
CA PRO A 43 -7.19 -12.93 2.14
C PRO A 43 -8.57 -12.85 2.81
N PRO A 44 -9.50 -13.76 2.48
CA PRO A 44 -10.79 -13.82 3.16
C PRO A 44 -10.65 -13.94 4.69
N GLY A 45 -11.38 -13.11 5.43
CA GLY A 45 -11.37 -13.09 6.90
C GLY A 45 -10.19 -12.35 7.53
N PHE A 46 -9.24 -11.85 6.73
CA PHE A 46 -8.12 -11.04 7.21
C PHE A 46 -8.55 -9.59 7.48
N TRP A 47 -8.06 -9.02 8.58
CA TRP A 47 -8.23 -7.60 8.92
C TRP A 47 -6.90 -7.05 9.43
N TYR A 48 -6.50 -5.88 8.93
CA TYR A 48 -5.41 -5.13 9.52
C TYR A 48 -5.83 -4.61 10.90
N CYS A 49 -5.02 -4.87 11.91
CA CYS A 49 -5.18 -4.38 13.27
C CYS A 49 -3.83 -3.87 13.75
N GLN A 50 -3.69 -2.56 13.85
CA GLN A 50 -2.45 -1.87 14.18
C GLN A 50 -2.72 -0.75 15.18
N ALA A 51 -1.70 -0.37 15.94
CA ALA A 51 -1.83 0.69 16.94
C ALA A 51 -1.72 2.09 16.30
N GLU A 52 -1.09 2.14 15.14
CA GLU A 52 -0.85 3.35 14.36
C GLU A 52 -2.12 3.80 13.63
N ASN A 53 -2.29 5.12 13.51
CA ASN A 53 -3.25 5.67 12.57
C ASN A 53 -2.68 5.55 11.15
N GLU A 54 -3.51 5.13 10.20
CA GLU A 54 -3.10 4.97 8.81
C GLU A 54 -3.85 5.95 7.91
N TRP A 55 -3.12 6.55 6.98
CA TRP A 55 -3.69 7.31 5.87
C TRP A 55 -3.13 6.75 4.57
N VAL A 56 -4.03 6.41 3.65
CA VAL A 56 -3.70 5.81 2.35
C VAL A 56 -4.33 6.63 1.24
N VAL A 57 -3.59 6.79 0.14
CA VAL A 57 -4.09 7.43 -1.07
C VAL A 57 -3.72 6.61 -2.30
N VAL A 58 -4.66 6.45 -3.23
CA VAL A 58 -4.41 5.84 -4.53
C VAL A 58 -3.88 6.92 -5.48
N LEU A 59 -2.64 6.76 -5.94
CA LEU A 59 -2.03 7.68 -6.91
C LEU A 59 -2.28 7.27 -8.37
N ARG A 60 -2.49 5.97 -8.63
CA ARG A 60 -2.79 5.41 -9.96
C ARG A 60 -3.58 4.11 -9.83
N GLY A 61 -4.56 3.92 -10.72
CA GLY A 61 -5.43 2.75 -10.70
C GLY A 61 -6.62 2.96 -9.76
N SER A 62 -7.04 1.89 -9.10
CA SER A 62 -8.17 1.90 -8.16
C SER A 62 -7.98 0.82 -7.10
N ALA A 63 -8.46 1.08 -5.89
CA ALA A 63 -8.52 0.11 -4.81
C ALA A 63 -9.86 0.24 -4.07
N GLY A 64 -10.30 -0.86 -3.47
CA GLY A 64 -11.42 -0.88 -2.53
C GLY A 64 -10.90 -1.28 -1.15
N GLY A 65 -11.41 -0.62 -0.11
CA GLY A 65 -11.09 -0.94 1.27
C GLY A 65 -12.37 -0.98 2.10
N GLU A 66 -12.38 -1.85 3.10
CA GLU A 66 -13.45 -1.93 4.10
C GLU A 66 -12.91 -1.54 5.46
N ILE A 67 -13.68 -0.77 6.22
CA ILE A 67 -13.34 -0.38 7.58
C ILE A 67 -14.33 -1.05 8.51
N ARG A 68 -13.82 -1.77 9.50
CA ARG A 68 -14.62 -2.32 10.58
C ARG A 68 -14.42 -1.46 11.83
N SER A 69 -15.51 -0.91 12.36
CA SER A 69 -15.48 -0.30 13.68
C SER A 69 -15.29 -1.40 14.73
N GLY A 70 -14.23 -1.31 15.53
CA GLY A 70 -14.23 -1.89 16.87
C GLY A 70 -15.21 -1.11 17.75
N ARG A 71 -15.84 -1.76 18.73
CA ARG A 71 -16.41 -1.04 19.88
C ARG A 71 -15.30 -0.73 20.86
#